data_AF-K0BE17-F1
#
_entry.id   AF-K0BE17-F1
#
_cell.length_a   1.000
_cell.length_b   1.000
_cell.length_c   1.000
_cell.angle_alpha   90.00
_cell.angle_beta   90.00
_cell.angle_gamma   90.00
#
_symmetry.space_group_name_H-M   'P 1'
#
loop_
_entity.id
_entity.type
_entity.pdbx_description
1 polymer ?
#
loop_
_entity_poly.entity_id
_entity_poly.type
_entity_poly.pdbx_seq_one_letter_code
_entity_poly.pdbx_strand_id
1 'polypeptide(L)'
;MNIVVNLIPVFAVLLGIVLISGTLPFQSFADVISPRQQMKFDFTNDQIICAEGLVKIIKSSSDKASCVKPSTAEKLAKTGWAKKLSEQKIEEIKSKKLMKGESAGTITKIATLKQLSTSSGAKSSSISGYAYIFDACGTTKLVKAPEIYVTSDSETKSVKLASALKPGSCYTSSVNIKAADPNSIAATLLNKGGISEKISTLETQIADLKSKIATAKQKIPTSDKQSPKNEDLDNIASMKKELKGLQDQLRRYLMVLYVPPNVKASKIDLPKSITGKPLDGMSTSLISVTDSVSPTGSNNPELKRFNVVFEACAGAQSIRLPIITVSSDSESVDVKLIDRIIPNSCQVGITRINALDSESIVPTISGNSAVSSQIKSLETQIKEMEASLADMRSNLGDLVSKKLDSATEPLALKLTEQISELRNDILENRVKLNSLLLKAS
;
A
#
# COMPACT_ATOMS: atom_id res chain seq x y z
N MET A 1 34.50 -60.75 -15.96
CA MET A 1 34.19 -60.69 -14.51
C MET A 1 32.85 -60.01 -14.36
N ASN A 2 31.84 -60.78 -13.92
CA ASN A 2 30.55 -60.43 -13.28
C ASN A 2 29.93 -59.04 -13.56
N ILE A 3 28.81 -58.95 -14.29
CA ILE A 3 27.40 -59.04 -13.80
C ILE A 3 27.13 -58.08 -12.62
N VAL A 4 26.30 -57.04 -12.83
CA VAL A 4 24.95 -56.88 -12.24
C VAL A 4 24.18 -55.77 -12.98
N VAL A 5 22.97 -56.13 -13.39
CA VAL A 5 21.86 -55.36 -13.96
C VAL A 5 20.98 -54.81 -12.83
N ASN A 6 20.42 -53.60 -12.95
CA ASN A 6 19.02 -53.25 -12.59
C ASN A 6 18.75 -51.75 -12.83
N LEU A 7 17.88 -51.34 -13.77
CA LEU A 7 16.40 -51.27 -13.76
C LEU A 7 15.81 -50.17 -12.84
N ILE A 8 15.37 -49.05 -13.45
CA ILE A 8 13.98 -48.47 -13.49
C ILE A 8 13.28 -48.11 -12.14
N PRO A 9 12.41 -47.07 -12.00
CA PRO A 9 12.23 -45.76 -12.68
C PRO A 9 11.70 -44.60 -11.75
N VAL A 10 11.22 -43.50 -12.37
CA VAL A 10 10.23 -42.50 -11.85
C VAL A 10 10.67 -41.60 -10.68
N PHE A 11 10.86 -40.30 -10.95
CA PHE A 11 9.96 -39.26 -10.41
C PHE A 11 10.24 -37.92 -11.10
N ALA A 12 9.22 -37.42 -11.80
CA ALA A 12 9.14 -36.03 -12.21
C ALA A 12 9.16 -35.13 -10.96
N VAL A 13 10.13 -34.24 -10.84
CA VAL A 13 10.06 -33.10 -9.92
C VAL A 13 9.91 -31.84 -10.75
N LEU A 14 8.63 -31.50 -10.93
CA LEU A 14 8.12 -30.19 -11.29
C LEU A 14 8.69 -29.11 -10.36
N LEU A 15 8.96 -27.96 -10.98
CA LEU A 15 8.71 -26.61 -10.49
C LEU A 15 8.79 -26.38 -8.96
N GLY A 16 9.89 -25.76 -8.55
CA GLY A 16 10.01 -25.05 -7.28
C GLY A 16 10.70 -23.71 -7.47
N ILE A 17 10.20 -22.87 -8.39
CA ILE A 17 10.56 -21.45 -8.43
C ILE A 17 10.03 -20.83 -7.14
N VAL A 18 10.94 -20.70 -6.16
CA VAL A 18 10.71 -19.91 -4.96
C VAL A 18 10.44 -18.48 -5.39
N LEU A 19 9.19 -18.06 -5.19
CA LEU A 19 8.71 -16.69 -5.30
C LEU A 19 9.57 -15.76 -4.44
N ILE A 20 10.51 -15.06 -5.07
CA ILE A 20 11.10 -13.85 -4.53
C ILE A 20 9.98 -12.82 -4.49
N SER A 21 9.37 -12.73 -3.30
CA SER A 21 8.39 -11.73 -2.94
C SER A 21 9.11 -10.38 -2.85
N GLY A 22 9.24 -9.70 -3.98
CA GLY A 22 9.63 -8.29 -4.03
C GLY A 22 8.50 -7.44 -3.47
N THR A 23 8.36 -7.37 -2.15
CA THR A 23 7.51 -6.37 -1.51
C THR A 23 8.18 -5.01 -1.69
N LEU A 24 7.59 -4.15 -2.50
CA LEU A 24 7.85 -2.72 -2.45
C LEU A 24 7.65 -2.25 -1.00
N PRO A 25 8.59 -1.50 -0.39
CA PRO A 25 8.41 -1.00 0.96
C PRO A 25 7.36 0.11 0.93
N PHE A 26 6.10 -0.26 1.15
CA PHE A 26 5.11 0.71 1.59
C PHE A 26 5.59 1.24 2.94
N GLN A 27 5.97 2.52 2.97
CA GLN A 27 6.32 3.18 4.22
C GLN A 27 5.14 3.08 5.16
N SER A 28 5.39 2.56 6.35
CA SER A 28 4.37 2.29 7.33
C SER A 28 4.63 3.14 8.57
N PHE A 29 3.55 3.65 9.16
CA PHE A 29 3.51 4.67 10.20
C PHE A 29 3.10 4.02 11.52
N ALA A 30 3.84 4.33 12.58
CA ALA A 30 3.55 3.80 13.90
C ALA A 30 2.35 4.45 14.56
N ASP A 31 2.01 5.67 14.13
CA ASP A 31 0.90 6.42 14.69
C ASP A 31 -0.35 6.25 13.83
N VAL A 32 -1.47 5.97 14.50
CA VAL A 32 -2.77 5.84 13.86
C VAL A 32 -3.16 7.22 13.37
N ILE A 33 -3.45 7.35 12.06
CA ILE A 33 -4.02 8.58 11.52
C ILE A 33 -5.20 9.06 12.37
N SER A 34 -5.35 10.38 12.54
CA SER A 34 -6.32 10.93 13.49
C SER A 34 -7.76 10.45 13.18
N PRO A 35 -8.66 10.33 14.18
CA PRO A 35 -10.07 9.98 13.94
C PRO A 35 -10.72 10.85 12.88
N ARG A 36 -10.39 12.14 12.85
CA ARG A 36 -10.87 13.08 11.84
C ARG A 36 -10.42 12.73 10.43
N GLN A 37 -9.20 12.23 10.26
CA GLN A 37 -8.71 11.74 8.97
C GLN A 37 -9.34 10.40 8.60
N GLN A 38 -9.46 9.46 9.54
CA GLN A 38 -10.15 8.18 9.28
C GLN A 38 -11.60 8.40 8.82
N MET A 39 -12.34 9.32 9.43
CA MET A 39 -13.69 9.69 8.98
C MET A 39 -13.71 10.31 7.58
N LYS A 40 -12.62 10.95 7.13
CA LYS A 40 -12.50 11.42 5.73
C LYS A 40 -12.21 10.29 4.73
N PHE A 41 -11.87 9.11 5.23
CA PHE A 41 -11.75 7.87 4.46
C PHE A 41 -13.01 7.01 4.59
N ASP A 42 -14.15 7.64 4.94
CA ASP A 42 -15.46 7.01 5.12
C ASP A 42 -15.51 5.94 6.23
N PHE A 43 -14.61 6.01 7.21
CA PHE A 43 -14.73 5.18 8.39
C PHE A 43 -15.92 5.67 9.21
N THR A 44 -16.87 4.79 9.49
CA THR A 44 -17.95 5.09 10.43
C THR A 44 -17.38 5.28 11.85
N ASN A 45 -18.15 5.91 12.74
CA ASN A 45 -17.73 6.10 14.13
C ASN A 45 -17.31 4.79 14.80
N ASP A 46 -17.99 3.69 14.51
CA ASP A 46 -17.67 2.37 15.05
C ASP A 46 -16.45 1.72 14.40
N GLN A 47 -16.03 2.17 13.22
CA GLN A 47 -14.85 1.69 12.52
C GLN A 47 -13.56 2.42 12.89
N ILE A 48 -13.64 3.55 13.59
CA ILE A 48 -12.46 4.31 14.02
C ILE A 48 -11.56 3.46 14.92
N ILE A 49 -10.27 3.45 14.58
CA ILE A 49 -9.17 2.79 15.29
C ILE A 49 -8.44 3.87 16.08
N CYS A 50 -8.11 3.59 17.34
CA CYS A 50 -7.32 4.49 18.18
C CYS A 50 -5.88 4.02 18.28
N ALA A 51 -4.96 4.99 18.43
CA ALA A 51 -3.59 4.69 18.81
C ALA A 51 -3.54 3.93 20.15
N GLU A 52 -2.44 3.23 20.38
CA GLU A 52 -2.29 2.38 21.55
C GLU A 52 -2.40 3.17 22.85
N GLY A 53 -3.06 2.58 23.85
CA GLY A 53 -3.34 3.23 25.14
C GLY A 53 -4.44 4.30 25.10
N LEU A 54 -5.02 4.59 23.93
CA LEU A 54 -6.21 5.43 23.80
C LEU A 54 -7.46 4.57 23.61
N VAL A 55 -8.60 5.15 23.97
CA VAL A 55 -9.92 4.52 23.84
C VAL A 55 -10.85 5.41 23.05
N LYS A 56 -11.69 4.77 22.25
CA LYS A 56 -12.67 5.46 21.42
C LYS A 56 -13.88 5.88 22.24
N ILE A 57 -14.26 7.14 22.12
CA ILE A 57 -15.53 7.69 22.59
C ILE A 57 -16.28 8.32 21.43
N ILE A 58 -17.59 8.43 21.56
CA ILE A 58 -18.46 9.08 20.58
C ILE A 58 -19.11 10.28 21.25
N LYS A 59 -18.93 11.48 20.69
CA LYS A 59 -19.49 12.71 21.24
C LYS A 59 -21.02 12.67 21.16
N SER A 60 -21.71 12.97 22.26
CA SER A 60 -23.18 12.91 22.34
C SER A 60 -23.86 13.86 21.36
N SER A 61 -23.30 15.07 21.19
CA SER A 61 -23.96 16.15 20.44
C SER A 61 -23.82 16.07 18.92
N SER A 62 -22.81 15.38 18.40
CA SER A 62 -22.49 15.37 16.96
C SER A 62 -22.25 13.98 16.40
N ASP A 63 -22.40 12.96 17.25
CA ASP A 63 -22.07 11.58 16.95
C ASP A 63 -20.66 11.37 16.40
N LYS A 64 -19.68 12.26 16.68
CA LYS A 64 -18.32 12.13 16.13
C LYS A 64 -17.44 11.33 17.07
N ALA A 65 -16.69 10.38 16.51
CA ALA A 65 -15.71 9.62 17.27
C ALA A 65 -14.46 10.45 17.63
N SER A 66 -13.86 10.15 18.79
CA SER A 66 -12.61 10.71 19.27
C SER A 66 -11.83 9.67 20.08
N CYS A 67 -10.50 9.72 20.03
CA CYS A 67 -9.62 8.84 20.80
C CYS A 67 -9.05 9.62 21.98
N VAL A 68 -9.31 9.16 23.20
CA VAL A 68 -8.88 9.85 24.44
C VAL A 68 -8.25 8.85 25.41
N LYS A 69 -7.55 9.36 26.42
CA LYS A 69 -7.03 8.51 27.49
C LYS A 69 -8.19 7.83 28.26
N PRO A 70 -8.03 6.59 28.74
CA PRO A 70 -9.01 5.86 29.55
C PRO A 70 -9.65 6.71 30.67
N SER A 71 -8.81 7.39 31.47
CA SER A 71 -9.26 8.27 32.56
C SER A 71 -10.09 9.46 32.09
N THR A 72 -9.86 9.95 30.88
CA THR A 72 -10.60 11.06 30.28
C THR A 72 -11.93 10.58 29.69
N ALA A 73 -11.96 9.38 29.11
CA ALA A 73 -13.18 8.78 28.56
C ALA A 73 -14.28 8.66 29.63
N GLU A 74 -13.93 8.15 30.82
CA GLU A 74 -14.86 8.01 31.94
C GLU A 74 -15.44 9.37 32.36
N LYS A 75 -14.58 10.39 32.49
CA LYS A 75 -15.00 11.74 32.87
C LYS A 75 -15.96 12.34 31.83
N LEU A 76 -15.63 12.22 30.54
CA LEU A 76 -16.43 12.77 29.45
C LEU A 76 -17.78 12.04 29.28
N ALA A 77 -17.83 10.74 29.58
CA ALA A 77 -19.09 10.00 29.61
C ALA A 77 -19.96 10.43 30.80
N LYS A 78 -19.37 10.63 31.99
CA LYS A 78 -20.10 11.09 33.20
C LYS A 78 -20.66 12.49 33.06
N THR A 79 -19.95 13.40 32.39
CA THR A 79 -20.43 14.78 32.15
C THR A 79 -21.42 14.88 30.98
N GLY A 80 -21.80 13.75 30.36
CA GLY A 80 -22.74 13.72 29.23
C GLY A 80 -22.14 14.20 27.90
N TRP A 81 -20.86 14.58 27.87
CA TRP A 81 -20.19 15.04 26.65
C TRP A 81 -20.02 13.91 25.63
N ALA A 82 -19.77 12.69 26.10
CA ALA A 82 -19.72 11.47 25.31
C ALA A 82 -20.91 10.55 25.61
N LYS A 83 -21.31 9.74 24.61
CA LYS A 83 -22.32 8.69 24.77
C LYS A 83 -21.92 7.76 25.93
N LYS A 84 -22.92 7.29 26.68
CA LYS A 84 -22.71 6.39 27.82
C LYS A 84 -21.94 5.15 27.37
N LEU A 85 -20.87 4.83 28.10
CA LEU A 85 -20.06 3.65 27.83
C LEU A 85 -20.80 2.40 28.33
N SER A 86 -20.79 1.32 27.55
CA SER A 86 -21.28 0.02 28.01
C SER A 86 -20.36 -0.55 29.09
N GLU A 87 -20.89 -1.43 29.94
CA GLU A 87 -20.11 -2.08 31.01
C GLU A 87 -18.89 -2.83 30.45
N GLN A 88 -19.04 -3.53 29.33
CA GLN A 88 -17.92 -4.15 28.62
C GLN A 88 -16.83 -3.15 28.22
N LYS A 89 -17.20 -1.96 27.72
CA LYS A 89 -16.22 -0.91 27.37
C LYS A 89 -15.56 -0.33 28.62
N ILE A 90 -16.28 -0.26 29.75
CA ILE A 90 -15.72 0.20 31.02
C ILE A 90 -14.67 -0.80 31.53
N GLU A 91 -14.93 -2.10 31.45
CA GLU A 91 -13.94 -3.12 31.81
C GLU A 91 -12.73 -3.15 30.86
N GLU A 92 -12.94 -2.94 29.56
CA GLU A 92 -11.85 -2.75 28.60
C GLU A 92 -10.98 -1.51 28.94
N ILE A 93 -11.61 -0.41 29.35
CA ILE A 93 -10.93 0.82 29.78
C ILE A 93 -10.12 0.57 31.06
N LYS A 94 -10.68 -0.15 32.05
CA LYS A 94 -10.00 -0.48 33.31
C LYS A 94 -8.80 -1.40 33.11
N SER A 95 -8.95 -2.45 32.30
CA SER A 95 -7.85 -3.36 31.96
C SER A 95 -6.72 -2.64 31.20
N LYS A 96 -7.05 -1.74 30.27
CA LYS A 96 -6.06 -0.87 29.59
C LYS A 96 -5.40 0.15 30.50
N LYS A 97 -6.05 0.56 31.60
CA LYS A 97 -5.47 1.46 32.61
C LYS A 97 -4.39 0.78 33.44
N LEU A 98 -4.49 -0.54 33.62
CA LEU A 98 -3.56 -1.37 34.40
C LEU A 98 -2.38 -1.90 33.57
N MET A 99 -2.60 -2.16 32.28
CA MET A 99 -1.56 -2.59 31.36
C MET A 99 -0.74 -1.38 30.88
N LYS A 100 0.34 -1.04 31.61
CA LYS A 100 1.40 -0.17 31.10
C LYS A 100 2.06 -0.95 29.97
N GLY A 101 1.52 -0.85 28.75
CA GLY A 101 1.79 -1.76 27.63
C GLY A 101 3.25 -2.19 27.58
N GLU A 102 3.47 -3.51 27.72
CA GLU A 102 4.80 -4.11 27.62
C GLU A 102 5.47 -3.62 26.35
N SER A 103 6.70 -3.13 26.47
CA SER A 103 7.42 -2.60 25.33
C SER A 103 7.66 -3.73 24.33
N ALA A 104 7.04 -3.67 23.14
CA ALA A 104 7.27 -4.66 22.08
C ALA A 104 8.70 -4.63 21.51
N GLY A 105 9.50 -3.65 21.94
CA GLY A 105 10.92 -3.61 21.63
C GLY A 105 11.71 -2.72 22.57
N THR A 106 13.03 -2.76 22.45
CA THR A 106 13.96 -1.89 23.17
C THR A 106 14.81 -1.12 22.17
N ILE A 107 15.16 0.12 22.53
CA ILE A 107 16.14 0.89 21.76
C ILE A 107 17.40 1.01 22.60
N THR A 108 18.53 0.60 22.04
CA THR A 108 19.84 0.67 22.69
C THR A 108 20.72 1.63 21.92
N LYS A 109 21.28 2.62 22.62
CA LYS A 109 22.27 3.55 22.05
C LYS A 109 23.57 2.79 21.76
N ILE A 110 24.08 2.88 20.53
CA ILE A 110 25.38 2.32 20.16
C ILE A 110 26.45 3.42 20.24
N ALA A 111 26.21 4.53 19.54
CA ALA A 111 27.19 5.62 19.45
C ALA A 111 26.54 6.97 19.15
N THR A 112 27.28 8.05 19.43
CA THR A 112 26.93 9.41 19.03
C THR A 112 28.18 10.07 18.48
N LEU A 113 28.18 10.37 17.18
CA LEU A 113 29.33 10.91 16.47
C LEU A 113 29.05 12.37 16.11
N LYS A 114 29.94 13.28 16.52
CA LYS A 114 29.83 14.70 16.14
C LYS A 114 30.08 14.85 14.64
N GLN A 115 29.16 15.48 13.93
CA GLN A 115 29.33 15.79 12.51
C GLN A 115 30.29 16.97 12.37
N LEU A 116 31.33 16.82 11.54
CA LEU A 116 32.21 17.93 11.19
C LEU A 116 31.42 18.93 10.35
N SER A 117 31.09 20.09 10.93
CA SER A 117 30.49 21.19 10.18
C SER A 117 31.54 21.77 9.22
N THR A 118 31.27 21.75 7.93
CA THR A 118 32.10 22.41 6.90
C THR A 118 32.09 23.94 6.98
N SER A 119 31.31 24.54 7.89
CA SER A 119 31.27 25.98 8.12
C SER A 119 32.38 26.42 9.08
N SER A 120 33.52 26.82 8.52
CA SER A 120 34.59 27.55 9.20
C SER A 120 34.11 28.96 9.54
N GLY A 121 33.42 29.14 10.67
CA GLY A 121 33.02 30.49 11.10
C GLY A 121 32.09 30.53 12.30
N ALA A 122 32.54 31.24 13.33
CA ALA A 122 31.83 31.69 14.53
C ALA A 122 31.69 30.72 15.72
N LYS A 123 32.45 31.07 16.76
CA LYS A 123 32.30 30.64 18.16
C LYS A 123 31.04 31.29 18.75
N SER A 124 29.91 30.60 18.71
CA SER A 124 28.86 30.72 19.72
C SER A 124 28.52 29.32 20.20
N SER A 125 27.88 29.16 21.36
CA SER A 125 27.56 27.88 22.02
C SER A 125 26.71 26.97 21.12
N SER A 126 27.35 26.34 20.15
CA SER A 126 26.71 25.99 18.88
C SER A 126 26.11 24.60 18.95
N ILE A 127 24.78 24.59 18.87
CA ILE A 127 23.98 23.42 18.52
C ILE A 127 24.71 22.70 17.37
N SER A 128 25.26 21.53 17.69
CA SER A 128 26.08 20.75 16.79
C SER A 128 25.24 19.64 16.17
N GLY A 129 25.55 19.27 14.94
CA GLY A 129 24.99 18.07 14.32
C GLY A 129 25.66 16.82 14.88
N TYR A 130 24.88 15.81 15.21
CA TYR A 130 25.34 14.50 15.66
C TYR A 130 24.69 13.40 14.82
N ALA A 131 25.46 12.40 14.42
CA ALA A 131 24.93 11.13 13.96
C ALA A 131 24.70 10.23 15.19
N TYR A 132 23.44 10.00 15.54
CA TYR A 132 23.03 9.12 16.63
C TYR A 132 22.74 7.73 16.07
N ILE A 133 23.52 6.74 16.50
CA ILE A 133 23.45 5.34 16.03
C ILE A 133 22.86 4.49 17.15
N PHE A 134 21.85 3.69 16.82
CA PHE A 134 21.12 2.87 17.77
C PHE A 134 20.70 1.52 17.18
N ASP A 135 20.52 0.55 18.06
CA ASP A 135 19.85 -0.72 17.76
C ASP A 135 18.41 -0.64 18.22
N ALA A 136 17.50 -1.08 17.36
CA ALA A 136 16.11 -1.33 17.69
C ALA A 136 15.88 -2.83 17.71
N CYS A 137 15.49 -3.39 18.87
CA CYS A 137 15.29 -4.81 19.04
C CYS A 137 13.83 -5.13 19.34
N GLY A 138 13.26 -6.14 18.71
CA GLY A 138 11.96 -6.70 19.08
C GLY A 138 12.12 -7.67 20.26
N THR A 139 11.31 -7.53 21.30
CA THR A 139 11.39 -8.39 22.50
C THR A 139 10.58 -9.66 22.28
N THR A 140 9.27 -9.58 22.51
CA THR A 140 8.34 -10.72 22.53
C THR A 140 7.35 -10.70 21.37
N LYS A 141 7.13 -9.54 20.74
CA LYS A 141 6.09 -9.34 19.74
C LYS A 141 6.67 -8.83 18.41
N LEU A 142 6.01 -9.19 17.31
CA LEU A 142 6.30 -8.65 15.99
C LEU A 142 5.83 -7.18 15.96
N VAL A 143 6.75 -6.26 15.67
CA VAL A 143 6.42 -4.85 15.44
C VAL A 143 6.46 -4.59 13.94
N LYS A 144 5.28 -4.60 13.29
CA LYS A 144 5.13 -4.11 11.91
C LYS A 144 5.31 -2.60 11.96
N ALA A 145 6.17 -2.06 11.08
CA ALA A 145 6.41 -0.61 10.95
C ALA A 145 6.95 0.09 12.21
N PRO A 146 8.18 -0.22 12.63
CA PRO A 146 8.78 0.43 13.79
C PRO A 146 9.05 1.90 13.47
N GLU A 147 8.56 2.79 14.32
CA GLU A 147 8.90 4.22 14.29
C GLU A 147 9.54 4.60 15.62
N ILE A 148 10.62 5.34 15.51
CA ILE A 148 11.51 5.67 16.63
C ILE A 148 11.62 7.19 16.67
N TYR A 149 11.24 7.77 17.81
CA TYR A 149 11.58 9.16 18.09
C TYR A 149 12.96 9.23 18.68
N VAL A 150 13.80 10.05 18.07
CA VAL A 150 15.08 10.45 18.61
C VAL A 150 14.94 11.90 19.02
N THR A 151 15.06 12.15 20.31
CA THR A 151 14.86 13.47 20.93
C THR A 151 16.16 13.93 21.56
N SER A 152 16.46 15.21 21.40
CA SER A 152 17.53 15.91 22.08
C SER A 152 16.96 17.14 22.81
N ASP A 153 17.83 17.88 23.49
CA ASP A 153 17.55 19.20 24.03
C ASP A 153 17.15 20.26 22.96
N SER A 154 17.41 19.99 21.68
CA SER A 154 17.28 20.99 20.60
C SER A 154 16.23 20.62 19.56
N GLU A 155 16.02 19.33 19.27
CA GLU A 155 15.00 18.89 18.32
C GLU A 155 14.50 17.46 18.61
N THR A 156 13.42 17.08 17.93
CA THR A 156 12.96 15.68 17.88
C THR A 156 12.80 15.26 16.43
N LYS A 157 13.33 14.09 16.10
CA LYS A 157 13.22 13.49 14.77
C LYS A 157 12.55 12.13 14.85
N SER A 158 11.80 11.82 13.81
CA SER A 158 11.19 10.51 13.64
C SER A 158 11.95 9.70 12.60
N VAL A 159 12.28 8.45 12.95
CA VAL A 159 12.93 7.49 12.08
C VAL A 159 11.99 6.30 11.89
N LYS A 160 11.68 5.98 10.64
CA LYS A 160 10.94 4.77 10.28
C LYS A 160 11.92 3.69 9.85
N LEU A 161 11.81 2.51 10.44
CA LEU A 161 12.57 1.37 9.98
C LEU A 161 11.91 0.76 8.74
N ALA A 162 12.72 0.38 7.76
CA ALA A 162 12.25 -0.21 6.51
C ALA A 162 11.67 -1.64 6.70
N SER A 163 12.04 -2.30 7.79
CA SER A 163 11.68 -3.68 8.10
C SER A 163 10.95 -3.79 9.44
N ALA A 164 10.09 -4.80 9.58
CA ALA A 164 9.47 -5.13 10.85
C ALA A 164 10.50 -5.67 11.85
N LEU A 165 10.33 -5.37 13.14
CA LEU A 165 11.12 -5.97 14.21
C LEU A 165 10.48 -7.30 14.59
N LYS A 166 11.13 -8.41 14.24
CA LYS A 166 10.70 -9.75 14.66
C LYS A 166 11.08 -9.95 16.15
N PRO A 167 10.33 -10.79 16.88
CA PRO A 167 10.72 -11.18 18.24
C PRO A 167 12.16 -11.71 18.27
N GLY A 168 12.97 -11.22 19.20
CA GLY A 168 14.37 -11.62 19.38
C GLY A 168 15.35 -11.13 18.31
N SER A 169 14.94 -10.21 17.42
CA SER A 169 15.81 -9.65 16.37
C SER A 169 16.11 -8.16 16.57
N CYS A 170 17.28 -7.71 16.13
CA CYS A 170 17.70 -6.31 16.21
C CYS A 170 17.99 -5.72 14.81
N TYR A 171 17.80 -4.42 14.67
CA TYR A 171 18.10 -3.66 13.47
C TYR A 171 18.86 -2.38 13.83
N THR A 172 20.04 -2.19 13.23
CA THR A 172 20.86 -1.00 13.44
C THR A 172 20.45 0.12 12.50
N SER A 173 20.28 1.32 13.04
CA SER A 173 19.95 2.51 12.27
C SER A 173 20.67 3.75 12.81
N SER A 174 20.63 4.83 12.04
CA SER A 174 21.21 6.10 12.43
C SER A 174 20.33 7.28 12.03
N VAL A 175 20.43 8.35 12.80
CA VAL A 175 19.78 9.62 12.48
C VAL A 175 20.69 10.78 12.77
N ASN A 176 20.68 11.76 11.87
CA ASN A 176 21.34 13.03 12.11
C ASN A 176 20.43 13.91 12.96
N ILE A 177 20.86 14.28 14.15
CA ILE A 177 20.12 15.10 15.10
C ILE A 177 21.00 16.24 15.64
N LYS A 178 20.40 17.41 15.83
CA LYS A 178 21.01 18.58 16.44
C LYS A 178 20.88 18.50 17.96
N ALA A 179 21.94 18.80 18.69
CA ALA A 179 21.89 18.91 20.14
C ALA A 179 22.91 19.95 20.63
N ALA A 180 22.66 20.57 21.79
CA ALA A 180 23.70 21.31 22.50
C ALA A 180 24.54 20.35 23.34
N ASP A 181 23.89 19.42 24.03
CA ASP A 181 24.53 18.30 24.76
C ASP A 181 24.30 16.94 24.05
N PRO A 182 25.33 16.22 23.60
CA PRO A 182 25.18 14.88 23.00
C PRO A 182 24.60 13.84 23.97
N ASN A 183 24.69 14.04 25.28
CA ASN A 183 24.10 13.14 26.28
C ASN A 183 22.59 13.35 26.45
N SER A 184 22.05 14.49 25.98
CA SER A 184 20.60 14.72 25.95
C SER A 184 19.87 13.88 24.90
N ILE A 185 20.61 13.29 23.95
CA ILE A 185 20.04 12.51 22.85
C ILE A 185 19.58 11.15 23.36
N ALA A 186 18.27 10.91 23.31
CA ALA A 186 17.63 9.65 23.65
C ALA A 186 16.73 9.19 22.51
N ALA A 187 16.48 7.87 22.45
CA ALA A 187 15.59 7.29 21.46
C ALA A 187 14.52 6.40 22.10
N THR A 188 13.29 6.49 21.60
CA THR A 188 12.14 5.74 22.09
C THR A 188 11.37 5.13 20.93
N LEU A 189 11.07 3.84 21.04
CA LEU A 189 10.17 3.14 20.12
C LEU A 189 8.73 3.58 20.40
N LEU A 190 8.04 4.13 19.40
CA LEU A 190 6.66 4.59 19.56
C LEU A 190 5.65 3.47 19.43
N ASN A 191 5.93 2.51 18.54
CA ASN A 191 5.05 1.39 18.30
C ASN A 191 5.30 0.31 19.36
N LYS A 192 4.36 0.13 20.28
CA LYS A 192 4.40 -0.93 21.29
C LYS A 192 3.75 -2.23 20.81
N GLY A 193 3.50 -2.35 19.51
CA GLY A 193 3.10 -3.59 18.87
C GLY A 193 1.61 -3.93 18.97
N GLY A 194 0.77 -3.15 19.67
CA GLY A 194 -0.65 -3.49 19.84
C GLY A 194 -1.45 -3.56 18.53
N ILE A 195 -1.16 -2.66 17.58
CA ILE A 195 -1.76 -2.68 16.23
C ILE A 195 -1.23 -3.87 15.44
N SER A 196 0.06 -4.16 15.55
CA SER A 196 0.69 -5.31 14.88
C SER A 196 0.11 -6.63 15.37
N GLU A 197 -0.10 -6.75 16.69
CA GLU A 197 -0.75 -7.89 17.32
C GLU A 197 -2.19 -8.04 16.83
N LYS A 198 -2.96 -6.94 16.77
CA LYS A 198 -4.33 -7.00 16.25
C LYS A 198 -4.40 -7.44 14.80
N ILE A 199 -3.46 -6.98 13.97
CA ILE A 199 -3.31 -7.42 12.58
C ILE A 199 -3.01 -8.92 12.54
N SER A 200 -2.03 -9.40 13.32
CA SER A 200 -1.70 -10.82 13.37
C SER A 200 -2.87 -11.69 13.86
N THR A 201 -3.61 -11.25 14.89
CA THR A 201 -4.84 -11.94 15.33
C THR A 201 -5.87 -12.03 14.21
N LEU A 202 -6.11 -10.94 13.48
CA LEU A 202 -7.06 -10.92 12.36
C LEU A 202 -6.60 -11.83 11.21
N GLU A 203 -5.30 -11.83 10.89
CA GLU A 203 -4.70 -12.72 9.88
C GLU A 203 -4.94 -14.20 10.25
N THR A 204 -4.69 -14.58 11.51
CA THR A 204 -4.96 -15.94 12.02
C THR A 204 -6.44 -16.28 11.97
N GLN A 205 -7.33 -15.41 12.47
CA GLN A 205 -8.78 -15.64 12.44
C GLN A 205 -9.31 -15.82 11.01
N ILE A 206 -8.81 -15.04 10.04
CA ILE A 206 -9.16 -15.16 8.63
C ILE A 206 -8.70 -16.52 8.07
N ALA A 207 -7.48 -16.95 8.38
CA ALA A 207 -6.96 -18.24 7.93
C ALA A 207 -7.79 -19.41 8.51
N ASP A 208 -8.07 -19.37 9.80
CA ASP A 208 -8.89 -20.38 10.48
C ASP A 208 -10.31 -20.44 9.90
N LEU A 209 -10.95 -19.29 9.67
CA LEU A 209 -12.30 -19.25 9.13
C LEU A 209 -12.35 -19.71 7.66
N LYS A 210 -11.34 -19.39 6.85
CA LYS A 210 -11.20 -19.94 5.50
C LYS A 210 -11.07 -21.46 5.53
N SER A 211 -10.28 -21.99 6.45
CA SER A 211 -10.13 -23.44 6.66
C SER A 211 -11.46 -24.09 7.04
N LYS A 212 -12.18 -23.53 8.03
CA LYS A 212 -13.52 -23.99 8.44
C LYS A 212 -14.53 -23.99 7.28
N ILE A 213 -14.55 -22.94 6.46
CA ILE A 213 -15.41 -22.87 5.27
C ILE A 213 -15.05 -23.97 4.26
N ALA A 214 -13.75 -24.22 4.03
CA ALA A 214 -13.31 -25.29 3.13
C ALA A 214 -13.74 -26.67 3.64
N THR A 215 -13.54 -26.95 4.94
CA THR A 215 -13.99 -28.20 5.57
C THR A 215 -15.52 -28.34 5.53
N ALA A 216 -16.28 -27.28 5.76
CA ALA A 216 -17.74 -27.32 5.68
C ALA A 216 -18.23 -27.59 4.24
N LYS A 217 -17.58 -27.00 3.24
CA LYS A 217 -17.90 -27.27 1.82
C LYS A 217 -17.65 -28.72 1.42
N GLN A 218 -16.62 -29.36 1.97
CA GLN A 218 -16.33 -30.78 1.70
C GLN A 218 -17.40 -31.73 2.26
N LYS A 219 -18.20 -31.28 3.24
CA LYS A 219 -19.32 -32.06 3.79
C LYS A 219 -20.59 -31.97 2.95
N ILE A 220 -20.64 -31.05 1.98
CA ILE A 220 -21.78 -30.95 1.05
C ILE A 220 -21.71 -32.13 0.08
N PRO A 221 -22.78 -32.95 -0.04
CA PRO A 221 -22.83 -34.02 -1.02
C PRO A 221 -22.62 -33.47 -2.43
N THR A 222 -21.69 -34.04 -3.18
CA THR A 222 -21.41 -33.69 -4.59
C THR A 222 -22.22 -34.51 -5.59
N SER A 223 -23.08 -35.43 -5.12
CA SER A 223 -23.87 -36.32 -5.97
C SER A 223 -25.31 -35.82 -6.10
N ASP A 224 -25.84 -35.84 -7.33
CA ASP A 224 -27.19 -35.38 -7.71
C ASP A 224 -28.36 -36.04 -6.96
N LYS A 225 -28.10 -37.06 -6.13
CA LYS A 225 -29.11 -37.84 -5.42
C LYS A 225 -29.45 -37.32 -4.02
N GLN A 226 -28.71 -36.35 -3.48
CA GLN A 226 -29.01 -35.73 -2.17
C GLN A 226 -28.87 -34.22 -2.27
N SER A 227 -29.98 -33.51 -2.07
CA SER A 227 -29.95 -32.06 -1.94
C SER A 227 -29.17 -31.67 -0.67
N PRO A 228 -28.30 -30.65 -0.74
CA PRO A 228 -27.64 -30.13 0.45
C PRO A 228 -28.66 -29.69 1.49
N LYS A 229 -28.39 -29.99 2.77
CA LYS A 229 -29.22 -29.49 3.86
C LYS A 229 -29.12 -27.96 3.91
N ASN A 230 -30.26 -27.28 3.99
CA ASN A 230 -30.32 -25.82 4.07
C ASN A 230 -29.47 -25.26 5.23
N GLU A 231 -29.40 -25.98 6.36
CA GLU A 231 -28.59 -25.61 7.52
C GLU A 231 -27.08 -25.52 7.21
N ASP A 232 -26.55 -26.42 6.38
CA ASP A 232 -25.13 -26.39 5.99
C ASP A 232 -24.82 -25.19 5.07
N LEU A 233 -25.76 -24.85 4.19
CA LEU A 233 -25.65 -23.69 3.30
C LEU A 233 -25.74 -22.37 4.07
N ASP A 234 -26.66 -22.27 5.03
CA ASP A 234 -26.83 -21.09 5.90
C ASP A 234 -25.61 -20.89 6.79
N ASN A 235 -25.05 -21.97 7.35
CA ASN A 235 -23.81 -21.93 8.12
C ASN A 235 -22.63 -21.42 7.28
N ILE A 236 -22.49 -21.89 6.03
CA ILE A 236 -21.45 -21.41 5.11
C ILE A 236 -21.67 -19.94 4.74
N ALA A 237 -22.92 -19.53 4.48
CA ALA A 237 -23.25 -18.14 4.18
C ALA A 237 -22.89 -17.21 5.36
N SER A 238 -23.22 -17.63 6.58
CA SER A 238 -22.87 -16.93 7.82
C SER A 238 -21.35 -16.79 7.99
N MET A 239 -20.60 -17.89 7.86
CA MET A 239 -19.13 -17.86 7.93
C MET A 239 -18.50 -16.98 6.84
N LYS A 240 -19.05 -16.97 5.62
CA LYS A 240 -18.59 -16.06 4.55
C LYS A 240 -18.84 -14.59 4.89
N LYS A 241 -19.97 -14.27 5.52
CA LYS A 241 -20.29 -12.93 6.00
C LYS A 241 -19.31 -12.48 7.09
N GLU A 242 -19.02 -13.36 8.05
CA GLU A 242 -18.01 -13.12 9.09
C GLU A 242 -16.61 -12.92 8.49
N LEU A 243 -16.22 -13.77 7.53
CA LEU A 243 -14.94 -13.67 6.82
C LEU A 243 -14.80 -12.31 6.13
N LYS A 244 -15.85 -11.85 5.44
CA LYS A 244 -15.88 -10.52 4.81
C LYS A 244 -15.72 -9.41 5.86
N GLY A 245 -16.37 -9.55 7.02
CA GLY A 245 -16.24 -8.62 8.15
C GLY A 245 -14.82 -8.55 8.71
N LEU A 246 -14.18 -9.70 8.94
CA LEU A 246 -12.79 -9.77 9.43
C LEU A 246 -11.79 -9.24 8.39
N GLN A 247 -11.97 -9.54 7.10
CA GLN A 247 -11.14 -9.01 6.02
C GLN A 247 -11.24 -7.49 5.91
N ASP A 248 -12.45 -6.96 6.02
CA ASP A 248 -12.70 -5.52 6.02
C ASP A 248 -12.06 -4.85 7.24
N GLN A 249 -12.14 -5.50 8.42
CA GLN A 249 -11.43 -5.05 9.61
C GLN A 249 -9.92 -5.06 9.42
N LEU A 250 -9.33 -6.15 8.92
CA LEU A 250 -7.90 -6.24 8.64
C LEU A 250 -7.45 -5.13 7.69
N ARG A 251 -8.20 -4.89 6.60
CA ARG A 251 -7.91 -3.81 5.64
C ARG A 251 -7.88 -2.44 6.31
N ARG A 252 -8.80 -2.15 7.24
CA ARG A 252 -8.78 -0.89 8.02
C ARG A 252 -7.52 -0.75 8.87
N TYR A 253 -7.14 -1.81 9.58
CA TYR A 253 -5.92 -1.79 10.42
C TYR A 253 -4.65 -1.60 9.58
N LEU A 254 -4.55 -2.31 8.44
CA LEU A 254 -3.45 -2.13 7.50
C LEU A 254 -3.44 -0.71 6.93
N MET A 255 -4.58 -0.20 6.47
CA MET A 255 -4.66 1.16 5.96
C MET A 255 -4.16 2.19 6.98
N VAL A 256 -4.63 2.11 8.22
CA VAL A 256 -4.20 3.01 9.29
C VAL A 256 -2.70 2.91 9.55
N LEU A 257 -2.12 1.71 9.44
CA LEU A 257 -0.69 1.47 9.63
C LEU A 257 0.15 1.94 8.42
N TYR A 258 -0.35 1.95 7.20
CA TYR A 258 0.44 2.29 6.00
C TYR A 258 0.17 3.71 5.47
N VAL A 259 -0.85 4.40 5.98
CA VAL A 259 -1.18 5.77 5.57
C VAL A 259 -0.38 6.79 6.38
N PRO A 260 0.34 7.72 5.73
CA PRO A 260 1.07 8.76 6.44
C PRO A 260 0.13 9.70 7.22
N PRO A 261 0.41 10.02 8.51
CA PRO A 261 -0.45 10.86 9.32
C PRO A 261 -0.53 12.31 8.81
N ASN A 262 0.47 12.75 8.05
CA ASN A 262 0.51 14.10 7.47
C ASN A 262 -0.13 14.18 6.08
N VAL A 263 -0.57 13.07 5.50
CA VAL A 263 -1.21 13.11 4.20
C VAL A 263 -2.68 13.52 4.34
N LYS A 264 -3.08 14.51 3.53
CA LYS A 264 -4.47 14.92 3.43
C LYS A 264 -5.25 13.75 2.82
N ALA A 265 -6.37 13.36 3.42
CA ALA A 265 -7.19 12.25 2.91
C ALA A 265 -7.56 12.43 1.42
N SER A 266 -7.74 13.68 0.98
CA SER A 266 -7.94 14.05 -0.43
C SER A 266 -6.75 13.77 -1.36
N LYS A 267 -5.63 13.23 -0.85
CA LYS A 267 -4.41 12.88 -1.59
C LYS A 267 -4.08 11.39 -1.51
N ILE A 268 -4.86 10.59 -0.77
CA ILE A 268 -4.71 9.13 -0.70
C ILE A 268 -5.88 8.54 -1.45
N ASP A 269 -5.59 8.13 -2.67
CA ASP A 269 -6.50 7.36 -3.48
C ASP A 269 -6.32 5.88 -3.09
N LEU A 270 -7.29 5.31 -2.37
CA LEU A 270 -7.31 3.88 -2.05
C LEU A 270 -8.20 3.19 -3.06
N PRO A 271 -7.62 2.48 -4.03
CA PRO A 271 -8.43 2.08 -5.14
C PRO A 271 -9.16 0.77 -4.81
N LYS A 272 -10.48 0.85 -4.78
CA LYS A 272 -11.38 -0.28 -4.90
C LYS A 272 -12.02 -0.18 -6.29
N SER A 273 -12.24 -1.32 -6.94
CA SER A 273 -13.22 -1.37 -8.01
C SER A 273 -14.58 -1.00 -7.43
N ILE A 274 -15.38 -0.26 -8.20
CA ILE A 274 -16.72 0.18 -7.84
C ILE A 274 -17.62 -1.04 -7.62
N THR A 275 -17.38 -2.13 -8.35
CA THR A 275 -18.09 -3.41 -8.18
C THR A 275 -17.53 -4.30 -7.07
N GLY A 276 -16.45 -3.88 -6.39
CA GLY A 276 -15.85 -4.60 -5.27
C GLY A 276 -15.05 -5.85 -5.67
N LYS A 277 -14.71 -6.01 -6.95
CA LYS A 277 -13.86 -7.09 -7.43
C LYS A 277 -12.39 -6.82 -7.07
N PRO A 278 -11.62 -7.84 -6.69
CA PRO A 278 -10.18 -7.69 -6.53
C PRO A 278 -9.54 -7.36 -7.89
N LEU A 279 -8.59 -6.43 -7.88
CA LEU A 279 -7.91 -5.96 -9.07
C LEU A 279 -6.73 -6.89 -9.38
N ASP A 280 -7.03 -8.01 -10.05
CA ASP A 280 -6.02 -8.92 -10.57
C ASP A 280 -5.92 -8.75 -12.09
N GLY A 281 -4.77 -8.31 -12.56
CA GLY A 281 -4.56 -7.97 -13.97
C GLY A 281 -5.41 -6.82 -14.47
N MET A 282 -5.55 -6.72 -15.79
CA MET A 282 -6.43 -5.73 -16.42
C MET A 282 -7.84 -6.31 -16.51
N SER A 283 -8.84 -5.55 -16.07
CA SER A 283 -10.23 -6.03 -16.06
C SER A 283 -11.20 -4.94 -16.44
N THR A 284 -12.23 -5.28 -17.18
CA THR A 284 -13.41 -4.45 -17.37
C THR A 284 -14.60 -5.08 -16.65
N SER A 285 -15.51 -4.25 -16.17
CA SER A 285 -16.77 -4.74 -15.61
C SER A 285 -17.88 -3.76 -15.90
N LEU A 286 -19.03 -4.31 -16.28
CA LEU A 286 -20.22 -3.52 -16.48
C LEU A 286 -20.78 -3.10 -15.12
N ILE A 287 -21.08 -1.81 -14.96
CA ILE A 287 -21.66 -1.25 -13.73
C ILE A 287 -23.17 -1.17 -13.88
N SER A 288 -23.65 -0.62 -15.00
CA SER A 288 -25.09 -0.51 -15.29
C SER A 288 -25.36 -0.41 -16.79
N VAL A 289 -26.44 -1.05 -17.24
CA VAL A 289 -27.08 -0.81 -18.54
C VAL A 289 -28.47 -0.25 -18.27
N THR A 290 -28.83 0.82 -18.98
CA THR A 290 -30.18 1.41 -18.91
C THR A 290 -30.65 1.80 -20.30
N ASP A 291 -31.96 1.76 -20.54
CA ASP A 291 -32.54 2.23 -21.80
C ASP A 291 -32.20 3.70 -22.05
N SER A 292 -31.82 4.02 -23.29
CA SER A 292 -31.60 5.39 -23.74
C SER A 292 -32.88 5.94 -24.35
N VAL A 293 -33.26 7.15 -23.92
CA VAL A 293 -34.36 7.93 -24.52
C VAL A 293 -34.02 8.49 -25.91
N SER A 294 -32.75 8.45 -26.31
CA SER A 294 -32.34 8.88 -27.65
C SER A 294 -32.65 7.82 -28.70
N PRO A 295 -33.11 8.21 -29.90
CA PRO A 295 -33.38 7.27 -30.98
C PRO A 295 -32.12 6.49 -31.39
N THR A 296 -32.33 5.27 -31.85
CA THR A 296 -31.27 4.33 -32.26
C THR A 296 -30.55 4.79 -33.52
N GLY A 297 -31.20 5.64 -34.33
CA GLY A 297 -30.68 6.06 -35.64
C GLY A 297 -30.61 4.93 -36.67
N SER A 298 -31.13 3.75 -36.34
CA SER A 298 -31.18 2.57 -37.19
C SER A 298 -32.57 2.41 -37.81
N ASN A 299 -32.63 1.85 -39.01
CA ASN A 299 -33.88 1.48 -39.68
C ASN A 299 -34.49 0.19 -39.13
N ASN A 300 -33.78 -0.54 -38.25
CA ASN A 300 -34.31 -1.73 -37.60
C ASN A 300 -35.14 -1.32 -36.37
N PRO A 301 -36.47 -1.55 -36.36
CA PRO A 301 -37.36 -1.17 -35.27
C PRO A 301 -37.15 -1.99 -33.98
N GLU A 302 -36.48 -3.14 -34.07
CA GLU A 302 -36.24 -4.02 -32.92
C GLU A 302 -35.01 -3.59 -32.10
N LEU A 303 -34.10 -2.80 -32.69
CA LEU A 303 -32.94 -2.30 -31.97
C LEU A 303 -33.33 -1.28 -30.92
N LYS A 304 -32.80 -1.47 -29.71
CA LYS A 304 -32.87 -0.49 -28.64
C LYS A 304 -31.51 0.15 -28.46
N ARG A 305 -31.51 1.39 -27.98
CA ARG A 305 -30.29 2.09 -27.60
C ARG A 305 -30.15 2.04 -26.10
N PHE A 306 -28.95 1.75 -25.62
CA PHE A 306 -28.65 1.66 -24.19
C PHE A 306 -27.58 2.69 -23.79
N ASN A 307 -27.73 3.27 -22.60
CA ASN A 307 -26.64 3.95 -21.91
C ASN A 307 -25.87 2.90 -21.10
N VAL A 308 -24.58 2.81 -21.36
CA VAL A 308 -23.69 1.83 -20.73
C VAL A 308 -22.71 2.57 -19.82
N VAL A 309 -22.68 2.16 -18.56
CA VAL A 309 -21.66 2.58 -17.59
C VAL A 309 -20.81 1.37 -17.25
N PHE A 310 -19.50 1.50 -17.40
CA PHE A 310 -18.55 0.42 -17.13
C PHE A 310 -17.35 0.96 -16.34
N GLU A 311 -16.70 0.08 -15.59
CA GLU A 311 -15.36 0.32 -15.06
C GLU A 311 -14.32 -0.41 -15.89
N ALA A 312 -13.19 0.26 -16.11
CA ALA A 312 -11.96 -0.37 -16.54
C ALA A 312 -10.93 -0.20 -15.42
N CYS A 313 -10.33 -1.31 -15.01
CA CYS A 313 -9.40 -1.36 -13.90
C CYS A 313 -8.06 -1.93 -14.32
N ALA A 314 -7.03 -1.43 -13.65
CA ALA A 314 -5.66 -1.89 -13.76
C ALA A 314 -5.26 -2.55 -12.44
N GLY A 315 -4.74 -3.78 -12.49
CA GLY A 315 -4.06 -4.44 -11.38
C GLY A 315 -2.68 -3.83 -11.14
N ALA A 316 -1.67 -4.65 -10.87
CA ALA A 316 -0.32 -4.14 -10.55
C ALA A 316 0.35 -3.34 -11.68
N GLN A 317 -0.11 -3.46 -12.94
CA GLN A 317 0.44 -2.75 -14.09
C GLN A 317 -0.51 -1.64 -14.54
N SER A 318 0.00 -0.41 -14.74
CA SER A 318 -0.79 0.71 -15.24
C SER A 318 -1.15 0.55 -16.71
N ILE A 319 -2.33 1.05 -17.11
CA ILE A 319 -2.77 1.14 -18.51
C ILE A 319 -2.53 2.57 -18.98
N ARG A 320 -1.55 2.77 -19.88
CA ARG A 320 -1.15 4.11 -20.34
C ARG A 320 -2.18 4.74 -21.28
N LEU A 321 -2.83 3.94 -22.12
CA LEU A 321 -3.82 4.35 -23.11
C LEU A 321 -5.03 3.40 -23.07
N PRO A 322 -5.96 3.61 -22.12
CA PRO A 322 -7.13 2.76 -21.98
C PRO A 322 -8.15 3.03 -23.09
N ILE A 323 -8.14 2.19 -24.13
CA ILE A 323 -9.22 2.11 -25.10
C ILE A 323 -10.07 0.90 -24.73
N ILE A 324 -11.36 1.13 -24.54
CA ILE A 324 -12.33 0.12 -24.13
C ILE A 324 -13.34 -0.05 -25.25
N THR A 325 -13.36 -1.24 -25.85
CA THR A 325 -14.37 -1.62 -26.83
C THR A 325 -15.59 -2.13 -26.07
N VAL A 326 -16.70 -1.40 -26.16
CA VAL A 326 -18.00 -1.88 -25.71
C VAL A 326 -18.69 -2.53 -26.90
N SER A 327 -18.89 -3.85 -26.86
CA SER A 327 -19.53 -4.61 -27.92
C SER A 327 -20.90 -5.13 -27.48
N SER A 328 -21.81 -5.30 -28.43
CA SER A 328 -23.12 -5.94 -28.28
C SER A 328 -23.34 -6.94 -29.42
N ASP A 329 -24.53 -7.53 -29.49
CA ASP A 329 -24.99 -8.38 -30.59
C ASP A 329 -25.15 -7.64 -31.93
N SER A 330 -25.18 -6.30 -31.92
CA SER A 330 -25.49 -5.50 -33.12
C SER A 330 -24.47 -4.44 -33.48
N GLU A 331 -23.68 -3.96 -32.51
CA GLU A 331 -22.77 -2.83 -32.67
C GLU A 331 -21.54 -2.99 -31.76
N SER A 332 -20.45 -2.28 -32.09
CA SER A 332 -19.27 -2.13 -31.25
C SER A 332 -18.79 -0.68 -31.27
N VAL A 333 -18.48 -0.12 -30.09
CA VAL A 333 -18.05 1.28 -29.91
C VAL A 333 -16.78 1.35 -29.07
N ASP A 334 -15.76 2.05 -29.58
CA ASP A 334 -14.52 2.30 -28.85
C ASP A 334 -14.61 3.56 -28.00
N VAL A 335 -14.29 3.41 -26.71
CA VAL A 335 -14.30 4.48 -25.72
C VAL A 335 -12.89 4.67 -25.20
N LYS A 336 -12.32 5.83 -25.51
CA LYS A 336 -11.02 6.24 -24.97
C LYS A 336 -11.23 6.94 -23.64
N LEU A 337 -10.61 6.43 -22.57
CA LEU A 337 -10.61 7.14 -21.30
C LEU A 337 -9.54 8.24 -21.30
N ILE A 338 -9.84 9.31 -20.57
CA ILE A 338 -9.10 10.58 -20.63
C ILE A 338 -7.67 10.41 -20.12
N ASP A 339 -7.50 9.62 -19.07
CA ASP A 339 -6.24 9.47 -18.35
C ASP A 339 -5.76 8.02 -18.35
N ARG A 340 -4.46 7.83 -18.17
CA ARG A 340 -3.90 6.53 -17.82
C ARG A 340 -4.60 5.94 -16.59
N ILE A 341 -4.88 4.63 -16.59
CA ILE A 341 -5.33 3.93 -15.39
C ILE A 341 -4.07 3.54 -14.60
N ILE A 342 -3.84 4.20 -13.46
CA ILE A 342 -2.67 3.96 -12.61
C ILE A 342 -2.77 2.58 -11.92
N PRO A 343 -1.66 2.00 -11.42
CA PRO A 343 -1.69 0.67 -10.83
C PRO A 343 -2.70 0.57 -9.68
N ASN A 344 -3.37 -0.56 -9.63
CA ASN A 344 -4.43 -0.90 -8.72
C ASN A 344 -5.63 0.04 -8.79
N SER A 345 -5.84 0.87 -9.82
CA SER A 345 -6.99 1.81 -9.88
C SER A 345 -8.04 1.43 -10.92
N CYS A 346 -9.20 2.09 -10.86
CA CYS A 346 -10.26 1.97 -11.85
C CYS A 346 -10.66 3.35 -12.37
N GLN A 347 -11.12 3.38 -13.62
CA GLN A 347 -11.80 4.52 -14.20
C GLN A 347 -13.17 4.10 -14.71
N VAL A 348 -14.13 5.03 -14.68
CA VAL A 348 -15.47 4.83 -15.21
C VAL A 348 -15.55 5.42 -16.61
N GLY A 349 -16.02 4.61 -17.55
CA GLY A 349 -16.39 5.06 -18.88
C GLY A 349 -17.90 5.04 -19.04
N ILE A 350 -18.39 5.93 -19.91
CA ILE A 350 -19.80 6.01 -20.29
C ILE A 350 -19.87 6.02 -21.81
N THR A 351 -20.76 5.23 -22.37
CA THR A 351 -21.04 5.26 -23.81
C THR A 351 -22.49 4.92 -24.09
N ARG A 352 -22.89 5.03 -25.36
CA ARG A 352 -24.17 4.56 -25.87
C ARG A 352 -23.94 3.55 -26.97
N ILE A 353 -24.72 2.48 -26.96
CA ILE A 353 -24.62 1.39 -27.94
C ILE A 353 -26.02 0.89 -28.31
N ASN A 354 -26.21 0.51 -29.56
CA ASN A 354 -27.42 -0.21 -29.97
C ASN A 354 -27.26 -1.71 -29.69
N ALA A 355 -28.32 -2.36 -29.23
CA ALA A 355 -28.37 -3.80 -29.00
C ALA A 355 -29.81 -4.31 -29.11
N LEU A 356 -30.01 -5.59 -29.44
CA LEU A 356 -31.33 -6.23 -29.29
C LEU A 356 -31.58 -6.61 -27.83
N ASP A 357 -30.52 -7.00 -27.11
CA ASP A 357 -30.55 -7.42 -25.71
C ASP A 357 -29.49 -6.66 -24.89
N SER A 358 -29.89 -6.14 -23.73
CA SER A 358 -28.97 -5.52 -22.76
C SER A 358 -27.92 -6.49 -22.21
N GLU A 359 -28.23 -7.79 -22.14
CA GLU A 359 -27.31 -8.83 -21.64
C GLU A 359 -26.19 -9.17 -22.62
N SER A 360 -26.32 -8.80 -23.91
CA SER A 360 -25.28 -9.00 -24.92
C SER A 360 -24.12 -8.00 -24.79
N ILE A 361 -24.29 -6.94 -23.99
CA ILE A 361 -23.35 -5.83 -23.91
C ILE A 361 -22.16 -6.21 -23.02
N VAL A 362 -20.96 -6.23 -23.62
CA VAL A 362 -19.72 -6.61 -22.93
C VAL A 362 -18.63 -5.55 -23.19
N PRO A 363 -18.09 -4.91 -22.14
CA PRO A 363 -16.91 -4.08 -22.26
C PRO A 363 -15.64 -4.94 -22.27
N THR A 364 -14.75 -4.71 -23.23
CA THR A 364 -13.46 -5.39 -23.36
C THR A 364 -12.34 -4.37 -23.56
N ILE A 365 -11.13 -4.68 -23.08
CA ILE A 365 -9.98 -3.80 -23.27
C ILE A 365 -9.41 -4.04 -24.67
N SER A 366 -9.45 -3.01 -25.51
CA SER A 366 -8.89 -3.07 -26.87
C SER A 366 -7.37 -3.05 -26.76
N GLY A 367 -6.73 -4.18 -27.06
CA GLY A 367 -5.31 -4.38 -26.87
C GLY A 367 -4.45 -3.50 -27.79
N ASN A 368 -4.09 -2.30 -27.37
CA ASN A 368 -3.03 -1.49 -27.99
C ASN A 368 -1.65 -1.85 -27.40
N SER A 369 -1.39 -3.15 -27.26
CA SER A 369 -0.24 -3.72 -26.54
C SER A 369 1.11 -3.33 -27.15
N ALA A 370 1.15 -3.03 -28.45
CA ALA A 370 2.36 -2.59 -29.16
C ALA A 370 2.80 -1.18 -28.75
N VAL A 371 1.88 -0.20 -28.72
CA VAL A 371 2.20 1.17 -28.28
C VAL A 371 2.49 1.20 -26.78
N SER A 372 1.73 0.44 -25.98
CA SER A 372 1.98 0.34 -24.54
C SER A 372 3.31 -0.36 -24.21
N SER A 373 3.75 -1.34 -25.01
CA SER A 373 5.05 -1.99 -24.82
C SER A 373 6.21 -1.10 -25.28
N GLN A 374 6.04 -0.33 -26.37
CA GLN A 374 7.01 0.69 -26.78
C GLN A 374 7.18 1.79 -25.72
N ILE A 375 6.08 2.28 -25.14
CA ILE A 375 6.12 3.23 -24.01
C ILE A 375 6.88 2.64 -22.82
N LYS A 376 6.58 1.40 -22.43
CA LYS A 376 7.26 0.71 -21.33
C LYS A 376 8.75 0.50 -21.59
N SER A 377 9.12 0.17 -22.83
CA SER A 377 10.52 0.03 -23.26
C SER A 377 11.28 1.35 -23.11
N LEU A 378 10.72 2.45 -23.64
CA LEU A 378 11.31 3.79 -23.54
C LEU A 378 11.44 4.26 -22.08
N GLU A 379 10.44 4.01 -21.23
CA GLU A 379 10.51 4.32 -19.80
C GLU A 379 11.61 3.54 -19.08
N THR A 380 11.80 2.26 -19.45
CA THR A 380 12.86 1.41 -18.88
C THR A 380 14.24 1.89 -19.31
N GLN A 381 14.42 2.20 -20.60
CA GLN A 381 15.65 2.76 -21.13
C GLN A 381 16.00 4.10 -20.47
N ILE A 382 15.03 5.00 -20.29
CA ILE A 382 15.24 6.27 -19.57
C ILE A 382 15.71 6.02 -18.14
N LYS A 383 15.11 5.06 -17.43
CA LYS A 383 15.48 4.73 -16.05
C LYS A 383 16.89 4.15 -15.95
N GLU A 384 17.29 3.28 -16.87
CA GLU A 384 18.64 2.72 -16.93
C GLU A 384 19.69 3.79 -17.24
N MET A 385 19.39 4.69 -18.19
CA MET A 385 20.26 5.85 -18.49
C MET A 385 20.37 6.81 -17.29
N GLU A 386 19.29 7.03 -16.53
CA GLU A 386 19.31 7.86 -15.31
C GLU A 386 20.14 7.22 -14.18
N ALA A 387 20.11 5.89 -14.04
CA ALA A 387 20.95 5.17 -13.09
C ALA A 387 22.44 5.25 -13.50
N SER A 388 22.76 5.02 -14.77
CA SER A 388 24.11 5.17 -15.31
C SER A 388 24.64 6.60 -15.13
N LEU A 389 23.78 7.62 -15.32
CA LEU A 389 24.12 9.02 -15.06
C LEU A 389 24.42 9.28 -13.57
N ALA A 390 23.71 8.62 -12.65
CA ALA A 390 23.94 8.73 -11.22
C ALA A 390 25.28 8.09 -10.81
N ASP A 391 25.60 6.92 -11.35
CA ASP A 391 26.87 6.23 -11.12
C ASP A 391 28.05 7.04 -11.68
N MET A 392 27.94 7.56 -12.91
CA MET A 392 28.97 8.44 -13.49
C MET A 392 29.19 9.71 -12.66
N ARG A 393 28.13 10.29 -12.09
CA ARG A 393 28.23 11.42 -11.16
C ARG A 393 28.89 11.06 -9.84
N SER A 394 28.59 9.87 -9.29
CA SER A 394 29.25 9.36 -8.09
C SER A 394 30.74 9.18 -8.33
N ASN A 395 31.10 8.53 -9.45
CA ASN A 395 32.50 8.30 -9.83
C ASN A 395 33.24 9.63 -10.05
N LEU A 396 32.62 10.61 -10.72
CA LEU A 396 33.19 11.94 -10.84
C LEU A 396 33.37 12.62 -9.48
N GLY A 397 32.40 12.48 -8.56
CA GLY A 397 32.46 13.00 -7.19
C GLY A 397 33.62 12.40 -6.39
N ASP A 398 33.80 11.09 -6.45
CA ASP A 398 34.90 10.38 -5.81
C ASP A 398 36.26 10.81 -6.38
N LEU A 399 36.33 11.02 -7.69
CA LEU A 399 37.54 11.40 -8.41
C LEU A 399 37.94 12.87 -8.15
N VAL A 400 36.97 13.79 -8.02
CA VAL A 400 37.22 15.19 -7.64
C VAL A 400 37.52 15.35 -6.14
N SER A 401 36.98 14.47 -5.28
CA SER A 401 37.24 14.49 -3.83
C SER A 401 38.69 14.11 -3.47
N LYS A 402 39.32 13.30 -4.32
CA LYS A 402 40.75 12.96 -4.27
C LYS A 402 41.49 13.98 -5.15
N LYS A 403 41.81 15.15 -4.58
CA LYS A 403 42.59 16.27 -5.17
C LYS A 403 43.19 15.95 -6.56
N LEU A 404 42.59 16.50 -7.60
CA LEU A 404 42.95 16.26 -9.00
C LEU A 404 44.44 16.47 -9.27
N ASP A 405 45.04 15.54 -10.01
CA ASP A 405 46.40 15.55 -10.53
C ASP A 405 46.40 15.37 -12.05
N SER A 406 47.59 15.42 -12.67
CA SER A 406 47.75 15.33 -14.12
C SER A 406 47.27 14.00 -14.73
N ALA A 407 47.07 12.95 -13.92
CA ALA A 407 46.57 11.65 -14.37
C ALA A 407 45.03 11.54 -14.27
N THR A 408 44.44 12.24 -13.30
CA THR A 408 43.00 12.21 -13.02
C THR A 408 42.21 13.28 -13.77
N GLU A 409 42.85 14.36 -14.19
CA GLU A 409 42.23 15.45 -14.96
C GLU A 409 41.65 15.00 -16.33
N PRO A 410 42.35 14.20 -17.16
CA PRO A 410 41.77 13.71 -18.42
C PRO A 410 40.58 12.75 -18.21
N LEU A 411 40.59 11.99 -17.11
CA LEU A 411 39.50 11.08 -16.73
C LEU A 411 38.26 11.85 -16.29
N ALA A 412 38.43 12.95 -15.55
CA ALA A 412 37.35 13.84 -15.16
C ALA A 412 36.70 14.52 -16.38
N LEU A 413 37.51 14.96 -17.35
CA LEU A 413 37.02 15.54 -18.60
C LEU A 413 36.20 14.52 -19.43
N LYS A 414 36.71 13.29 -19.58
CA LYS A 414 36.00 12.21 -20.27
C LYS A 414 34.68 11.85 -19.59
N LEU A 415 34.65 11.75 -18.26
CA LEU A 415 33.42 11.52 -17.49
C LEU A 415 32.41 12.66 -17.69
N THR A 416 32.89 13.90 -17.78
CA THR A 416 32.03 15.06 -18.01
C THR A 416 31.39 15.04 -19.39
N GLU A 417 32.14 14.65 -20.43
CA GLU A 417 31.65 14.49 -21.80
C GLU A 417 30.60 13.36 -21.89
N GLN A 418 30.88 12.19 -21.30
CA GLN A 418 29.93 11.08 -21.23
C GLN A 418 28.65 11.43 -20.48
N ILE A 419 28.75 12.22 -19.39
CA ILE A 419 27.59 12.75 -18.68
C ILE A 419 26.77 13.70 -19.57
N SER A 420 27.43 14.46 -20.46
CA SER A 420 26.75 15.37 -21.38
C SER A 420 26.01 14.62 -22.49
N GLU A 421 26.66 13.65 -23.13
CA GLU A 421 26.04 12.80 -24.16
C GLU A 421 24.83 12.04 -23.60
N LEU A 422 25.00 11.39 -22.45
CA LEU A 422 23.93 10.62 -21.81
C LEU A 422 22.72 11.49 -21.43
N ARG A 423 22.92 12.78 -21.11
CA ARG A 423 21.81 13.73 -20.90
C ARG A 423 21.04 14.02 -22.18
N ASN A 424 21.74 14.15 -23.31
CA ASN A 424 21.11 14.39 -24.61
C ASN A 424 20.31 13.17 -25.05
N ASP A 425 20.85 11.96 -24.87
CA ASP A 425 20.14 10.71 -25.18
C ASP A 425 18.86 10.54 -24.33
N ILE A 426 18.91 10.92 -23.04
CA ILE A 426 17.73 10.96 -22.17
C ILE A 426 16.69 11.94 -22.72
N LEU A 427 17.11 13.13 -23.15
CA LEU A 427 16.21 14.14 -23.72
C LEU A 427 15.53 13.64 -25.01
N GLU A 428 16.28 13.04 -25.94
CA GLU A 428 15.70 12.48 -27.17
C GLU A 428 14.69 11.37 -26.90
N ASN A 429 15.00 10.47 -25.97
CA ASN A 429 14.09 9.38 -25.60
C ASN A 429 12.82 9.91 -24.91
N ARG A 430 12.91 11.00 -24.13
CA ARG A 430 11.74 11.69 -23.58
C ARG A 430 10.88 12.34 -24.66
N VAL A 431 11.49 12.93 -25.69
CA VAL A 431 10.75 13.50 -26.84
C VAL A 431 10.01 12.39 -27.59
N LYS A 432 10.67 11.26 -27.88
CA LYS A 432 10.04 10.09 -28.51
C LYS A 432 8.86 9.56 -27.68
N LEU A 433 9.05 9.41 -26.37
CA LEU A 433 8.00 9.00 -25.43
C LEU A 433 6.78 9.95 -25.49
N ASN A 434 7.01 11.26 -25.40
CA ASN A 434 5.95 12.26 -25.46
C ASN A 434 5.23 12.26 -26.81
N SER A 435 5.94 12.02 -27.92
CA SER A 435 5.33 11.91 -29.25
C SER A 435 4.36 10.73 -29.36
N LEU A 436 4.68 9.59 -28.73
CA LEU A 436 3.81 8.41 -28.70
C LEU A 436 2.56 8.67 -27.84
N LEU A 437 2.71 9.38 -26.73
CA LEU A 437 1.59 9.79 -25.89
C LEU A 437 0.64 10.76 -26.61
N LEU A 438 1.17 11.64 -27.46
CA LEU A 438 0.38 12.60 -28.25
C LEU A 438 -0.24 11.99 -29.52
N LYS A 439 0.45 11.09 -30.24
CA LYS A 439 -0.15 10.42 -31.42
C LYS A 439 -1.27 9.45 -31.06
N ALA A 440 -1.27 8.98 -29.83
CA ALA A 440 -2.35 8.19 -29.29
C ALA A 440 -3.43 9.03 -28.61
N SER A 441 -3.32 10.38 -28.60
CA SER A 441 -4.38 11.35 -28.25
C SER A 441 -5.26 11.65 -29.45
#